data_AF-A0A6D0INW7-F1
#
_entry.id   AF-A0A6D0INW7-F1
#
_cell.length_a   1.000
_cell.length_b   1.000
_cell.length_c   1.000
_cell.angle_alpha   90.00
_cell.angle_beta   90.00
_cell.angle_gamma   90.00
#
_symmetry.space_group_name_H-M   'P 1'
#
loop_
_entity.id
_entity.type
_entity.pdbx_description
1 polymer ?
#
loop_
_entity_poly.entity_id
_entity_poly.type
_entity_poly.pdbx_seq_one_letter_code
_entity_poly.pdbx_strand_id
1 'polypeptide(L)'
;SMRVKLEGKNYIEQYVYALTHELKSPLAAIRGAAEILREGPPPEVVVRFTDNILTQNARMQALVETLLRQARLENRQEVVLTAVDVAALFRRVSEARTVQLAEKNITLHVMPTEVNVAAEPALLEQALGNLLDNAIDFTPESGCITLSAEVDQEHVTLKVLDTGSGIPDYALSRIFERFYSLPRAN
;
A
#
# COMPACT_ATOMS: atom_id res chain seq x y z
N SER A 1 25.18 -19.73 -8.26
CA SER A 1 26.43 -19.34 -7.58
C SER A 1 26.21 -19.30 -6.07
N MET A 2 27.23 -19.59 -5.25
CA MET A 2 27.14 -19.63 -3.77
C MET A 2 26.68 -18.28 -3.18
N ARG A 3 27.01 -17.16 -3.86
CA ARG A 3 26.53 -15.80 -3.55
C ARG A 3 25.00 -15.67 -3.62
N VAL A 4 24.36 -16.17 -4.68
CA VAL A 4 22.89 -16.12 -4.86
C VAL A 4 22.14 -16.90 -3.77
N LYS A 5 22.71 -18.03 -3.30
CA LYS A 5 22.15 -18.80 -2.18
C LYS A 5 22.32 -18.09 -0.83
N LEU A 6 23.44 -17.39 -0.62
CA LEU A 6 23.71 -16.60 0.59
C LEU A 6 22.89 -15.30 0.62
N GLU A 7 22.70 -14.64 -0.53
CA GLU A 7 21.79 -13.50 -0.70
C GLU A 7 20.35 -13.91 -0.41
N GLY A 8 19.88 -15.04 -0.96
CA GLY A 8 18.55 -15.57 -0.65
C GLY A 8 18.36 -15.94 0.83
N LYS A 9 19.39 -16.46 1.50
CA LYS A 9 19.33 -16.80 2.93
C LYS A 9 19.30 -15.55 3.82
N ASN A 10 20.20 -14.59 3.60
CA ASN A 10 20.24 -13.33 4.35
C ASN A 10 18.95 -12.52 4.12
N TYR A 11 18.39 -12.58 2.92
CA TYR A 11 17.12 -11.98 2.57
C TYR A 11 15.95 -12.59 3.35
N ILE A 12 15.84 -13.93 3.44
CA ILE A 12 14.81 -14.59 4.24
C ILE A 12 14.95 -14.22 5.72
N GLU A 13 16.18 -14.20 6.26
CA GLU A 13 16.43 -13.84 7.65
C GLU A 13 16.03 -12.39 7.97
N GLN A 14 16.41 -11.43 7.11
CA GLN A 14 15.99 -10.02 7.26
C GLN A 14 14.48 -9.86 7.13
N TYR A 15 13.86 -10.61 6.22
CA TYR A 15 12.41 -10.61 6.02
C TYR A 15 11.65 -11.14 7.24
N VAL A 16 12.07 -12.29 7.78
CA VAL A 16 11.47 -12.86 9.01
C VAL A 16 11.68 -11.93 10.20
N TYR A 17 12.86 -11.30 10.30
CA TYR A 17 13.16 -10.36 11.37
C TYR A 17 12.27 -9.12 11.32
N ALA A 18 12.14 -8.48 10.15
CA ALA A 18 11.29 -7.31 9.97
C ALA A 18 9.81 -7.64 10.23
N LEU A 19 9.33 -8.77 9.71
CA LEU A 19 7.99 -9.26 9.99
C LEU A 19 7.72 -9.43 11.49
N THR A 20 8.68 -10.04 12.20
CA THR A 20 8.56 -10.29 13.64
C THR A 20 8.47 -8.98 14.41
N HIS A 21 9.23 -7.95 14.02
CA HIS A 21 9.13 -6.61 14.62
C HIS A 21 7.76 -5.97 14.38
N GLU A 22 7.28 -5.98 13.14
CA GLU A 22 5.97 -5.42 12.78
C GLU A 22 4.80 -6.12 13.48
N LEU A 23 4.89 -7.43 13.73
CA LEU A 23 3.87 -8.18 14.49
C LEU A 23 3.96 -7.99 16.01
N LYS A 24 5.15 -7.73 16.56
CA LYS A 24 5.36 -7.62 18.01
C LYS A 24 4.61 -6.44 18.62
N SER A 25 4.59 -5.31 17.93
CA SER A 25 3.90 -4.10 18.38
C SER A 25 2.37 -4.28 18.53
N PRO A 26 1.61 -4.70 17.49
CA PRO A 26 0.18 -4.92 17.62
C PRO A 26 -0.16 -6.04 18.62
N LEU A 27 0.63 -7.11 18.70
CA LEU A 27 0.45 -8.16 19.71
C LEU A 27 0.60 -7.63 21.14
N ALA A 28 1.61 -6.79 21.40
CA ALA A 28 1.81 -6.19 22.71
C ALA A 28 0.65 -5.26 23.09
N ALA A 29 0.15 -4.47 22.13
CA ALA A 29 -0.99 -3.58 22.32
C ALA A 29 -2.30 -4.35 22.58
N ILE A 30 -2.57 -5.42 21.84
CA ILE A 30 -3.72 -6.32 22.07
C ILE A 30 -3.65 -6.93 23.47
N ARG A 31 -2.47 -7.44 23.86
CA ARG A 31 -2.27 -8.03 25.19
C ARG A 31 -2.51 -7.01 26.30
N GLY A 32 -1.93 -5.82 26.21
CA GLY A 32 -2.12 -4.78 27.22
C GLY A 32 -3.58 -4.32 27.33
N ALA A 33 -4.27 -4.20 26.19
CA ALA A 33 -5.70 -3.89 26.17
C ALA A 33 -6.52 -4.99 26.85
N ALA A 34 -6.25 -6.26 26.56
CA ALA A 34 -6.93 -7.40 27.18
C ALA A 34 -6.66 -7.51 28.69
N GLU A 35 -5.44 -7.20 29.15
CA GLU A 35 -5.08 -7.16 30.57
C GLU A 35 -5.89 -6.10 31.33
N ILE A 36 -6.06 -4.90 30.75
CA ILE A 36 -6.87 -3.82 31.33
C ILE A 36 -8.36 -4.21 31.36
N LEU A 37 -8.88 -4.80 30.28
CA LEU A 37 -10.27 -5.25 30.22
C LEU A 37 -10.59 -6.30 31.29
N ARG A 38 -9.61 -7.16 31.61
CA ARG A 38 -9.75 -8.19 32.66
C ARG A 38 -9.95 -7.61 34.06
N GLU A 39 -9.52 -6.38 34.31
CA GLU A 39 -9.69 -5.71 35.62
C GLU A 39 -11.11 -5.16 35.84
N GLY A 40 -11.99 -5.25 34.83
CA GLY A 40 -13.37 -4.77 34.91
C GLY A 40 -13.49 -3.24 34.97
N PRO A 41 -12.88 -2.49 34.02
CA PRO A 41 -12.88 -1.04 34.06
C PRO A 41 -14.25 -0.45 33.69
N PRO A 42 -14.47 0.87 33.86
CA PRO A 42 -15.71 1.53 33.48
C PRO A 42 -16.07 1.33 31.99
N PRO A 43 -17.37 1.42 31.61
CA PRO A 43 -17.83 1.13 30.25
C PRO A 43 -17.10 1.90 29.14
N GLU A 44 -16.79 3.17 29.37
CA GLU A 44 -16.03 4.02 28.43
C GLU A 44 -14.63 3.49 28.14
N VAL A 45 -13.98 2.91 29.15
CA VAL A 45 -12.67 2.28 29.05
C VAL A 45 -12.80 0.95 28.29
N VAL A 46 -13.86 0.18 28.57
CA VAL A 46 -14.15 -1.08 27.86
C VAL A 46 -14.27 -0.86 26.35
N VAL A 47 -15.07 0.13 25.94
CA VAL A 47 -15.26 0.46 24.51
C VAL A 47 -13.91 0.82 23.89
N ARG A 48 -13.18 1.78 24.48
CA ARG A 48 -11.90 2.25 23.94
C ARG A 48 -10.86 1.13 23.76
N PHE A 49 -10.73 0.24 24.73
CA PHE A 49 -9.74 -0.84 24.65
C PHE A 49 -10.20 -1.99 23.73
N THR A 50 -11.50 -2.21 23.59
CA THR A 50 -12.05 -3.13 22.59
C THR A 50 -11.77 -2.62 21.17
N ASP A 51 -12.01 -1.32 20.92
CA ASP A 51 -11.72 -0.69 19.62
C ASP A 51 -10.23 -0.73 19.29
N ASN A 52 -9.36 -0.56 20.30
CA ASN A 52 -7.93 -0.72 20.12
C ASN A 52 -7.57 -2.16 19.68
N ILE A 53 -8.14 -3.18 20.32
CA ILE A 53 -7.93 -4.58 19.92
C ILE A 53 -8.36 -4.81 18.47
N LEU A 54 -9.57 -4.34 18.10
CA LEU A 54 -10.09 -4.49 16.74
C LEU A 54 -9.20 -3.79 15.72
N THR A 55 -8.72 -2.58 16.03
CA THR A 55 -7.80 -1.82 15.18
C THR A 55 -6.49 -2.56 14.97
N GLN A 56 -5.87 -3.09 16.04
CA GLN A 56 -4.61 -3.84 15.91
C GLN A 56 -4.82 -5.17 15.18
N ASN A 57 -5.95 -5.84 15.39
CA ASN A 57 -6.29 -7.06 14.66
C ASN A 57 -6.43 -6.81 13.15
N ALA A 58 -7.13 -5.75 12.77
CA ALA A 58 -7.25 -5.35 11.36
C ALA A 58 -5.89 -5.03 10.73
N ARG A 59 -4.99 -4.35 11.46
CA ARG A 59 -3.61 -4.09 11.02
C ARG A 59 -2.82 -5.38 10.79
N MET A 60 -2.91 -6.34 11.73
CA MET A 60 -2.24 -7.63 11.59
C MET A 60 -2.79 -8.43 10.39
N GLN A 61 -4.11 -8.41 10.18
CA GLN A 61 -4.72 -9.07 9.03
C GLN A 61 -4.24 -8.48 7.70
N ALA A 62 -4.22 -7.14 7.57
CA ALA A 62 -3.71 -6.47 6.39
C ALA A 62 -2.22 -6.80 6.12
N LEU A 63 -1.42 -6.93 7.17
CA LEU A 63 -0.03 -7.36 7.06
C LEU A 63 0.06 -8.78 6.50
N VAL A 64 -0.68 -9.74 7.07
CA VAL A 64 -0.69 -11.13 6.59
C VAL A 64 -1.14 -11.23 5.13
N GLU A 65 -2.20 -10.52 4.75
CA GLU A 65 -2.69 -10.49 3.37
C GLU A 65 -1.64 -9.92 2.40
N THR A 66 -0.90 -8.89 2.84
CA THR A 66 0.21 -8.32 2.06
C THR A 66 1.32 -9.34 1.83
N LEU A 67 1.71 -10.11 2.86
CA LEU A 67 2.75 -11.14 2.75
C LEU A 67 2.31 -12.30 1.84
N LEU A 68 1.06 -12.76 1.98
CA LEU A 68 0.53 -13.84 1.14
C LEU A 68 0.47 -13.41 -0.33
N ARG A 69 0.08 -12.15 -0.58
CA ARG A 69 0.09 -11.58 -1.93
C ARG A 69 1.50 -11.51 -2.50
N GLN A 70 2.47 -11.06 -1.71
CA GLN A 70 3.87 -11.00 -2.12
C GLN A 70 4.45 -12.39 -2.43
N ALA A 71 4.23 -13.37 -1.55
CA ALA A 71 4.68 -14.74 -1.76
C ALA A 71 4.06 -15.38 -3.01
N ARG A 72 2.79 -15.05 -3.33
CA ARG A 72 2.14 -15.49 -4.57
C ARG A 72 2.78 -14.86 -5.80
N LEU A 73 3.12 -13.57 -5.75
CA LEU A 73 3.78 -12.88 -6.87
C LEU A 73 5.18 -13.44 -7.14
N GLU A 74 5.96 -13.73 -6.10
CA GLU A 74 7.31 -14.29 -6.23
C GLU A 74 7.32 -15.72 -6.80
N ASN A 75 6.25 -16.48 -6.57
CA ASN A 75 6.12 -17.86 -7.05
C ASN A 75 5.40 -17.98 -8.40
N ARG A 76 4.99 -16.87 -9.03
CA ARG A 76 4.36 -16.92 -10.36
C ARG A 76 5.40 -17.23 -11.44
N GLN A 77 5.12 -18.27 -12.22
CA GLN A 77 6.00 -18.70 -13.32
C GLN A 77 5.67 -18.01 -14.65
N GLU A 78 4.42 -17.57 -14.87
CA GLU A 78 4.00 -16.91 -16.11
C GLU A 78 3.06 -15.73 -15.85
N VAL A 79 3.30 -14.62 -16.56
CA VAL A 79 2.43 -13.44 -16.61
C VAL A 79 1.73 -13.46 -17.97
N VAL A 80 0.41 -13.58 -17.96
CA VAL A 80 -0.39 -13.55 -19.19
C VAL A 80 -0.73 -12.11 -19.51
N LEU A 81 -0.14 -11.59 -20.59
CA LEU A 81 -0.39 -10.23 -21.05
C LEU A 81 -1.65 -10.19 -21.92
N THR A 82 -2.54 -9.26 -21.59
CA THR A 82 -3.73 -8.94 -22.37
C THR A 82 -3.79 -7.44 -22.65
N ALA A 83 -4.53 -7.02 -23.66
CA ALA A 83 -4.77 -5.60 -23.88
C ALA A 83 -5.61 -5.03 -22.72
N VAL A 84 -5.06 -4.05 -22.02
CA VAL A 84 -5.72 -3.31 -20.95
C VAL A 84 -6.02 -1.90 -21.42
N ASP A 85 -7.31 -1.55 -21.43
CA ASP A 85 -7.78 -0.18 -21.62
C ASP A 85 -7.40 0.67 -20.39
N VAL A 86 -6.51 1.65 -20.62
CA VAL A 86 -5.98 2.53 -19.57
C VAL A 86 -7.06 3.46 -19.02
N ALA A 87 -8.00 3.93 -19.85
CA ALA A 87 -9.10 4.78 -19.37
C ALA A 87 -10.03 3.98 -18.45
N ALA A 88 -10.36 2.74 -18.83
CA ALA A 88 -11.14 1.86 -17.98
C ALA A 88 -10.41 1.51 -16.67
N LEU A 89 -9.10 1.30 -16.74
CA LEU A 89 -8.26 1.09 -15.57
C LEU A 89 -8.26 2.30 -14.63
N PHE A 90 -8.04 3.51 -15.14
CA PHE A 90 -8.06 4.75 -14.36
C PHE A 90 -9.40 4.96 -13.65
N ARG A 91 -10.51 4.70 -14.35
CA ARG A 91 -11.85 4.74 -13.74
C ARG A 91 -11.98 3.77 -12.57
N ARG A 92 -11.62 2.49 -12.75
CA ARG A 92 -11.73 1.48 -11.68
C ARG A 92 -10.91 1.84 -10.44
N VAL A 93 -9.66 2.27 -10.61
CA VAL A 93 -8.82 2.66 -9.47
C VAL A 93 -9.37 3.91 -8.78
N SER A 94 -9.95 4.86 -9.53
CA SER A 94 -10.52 6.09 -8.98
C SER A 94 -11.79 5.80 -8.17
N GLU A 95 -12.71 5.00 -8.72
CA GLU A 95 -13.96 4.59 -8.07
C GLU A 95 -13.68 3.89 -6.73
N ALA A 96 -12.68 3.00 -6.70
CA ALA A 96 -12.30 2.28 -5.49
C ALA A 96 -11.77 3.17 -4.35
N ARG A 97 -11.33 4.42 -4.63
CA ARG A 97 -10.81 5.37 -3.62
C ARG A 97 -11.69 6.60 -3.39
N THR A 98 -12.93 6.59 -3.90
CA THR A 98 -13.82 7.76 -3.81
C THR A 98 -14.05 8.23 -2.37
N VAL A 99 -14.18 7.29 -1.42
CA VAL A 99 -14.38 7.63 0.01
C VAL A 99 -13.15 8.32 0.59
N GLN A 100 -11.95 7.76 0.39
CA GLN A 100 -10.70 8.32 0.95
C GLN A 100 -10.38 9.70 0.36
N LEU A 101 -10.62 9.89 -0.94
CA LEU A 101 -10.49 11.18 -1.60
C LEU A 101 -11.45 12.22 -1.00
N ALA A 102 -12.71 11.83 -0.76
CA ALA A 102 -13.71 12.70 -0.17
C ALA A 102 -13.39 13.06 1.30
N GLU A 103 -12.90 12.10 2.09
CA GLU A 103 -12.51 12.32 3.49
C GLU A 103 -11.43 13.41 3.63
N LYS A 104 -10.46 13.46 2.71
CA LYS A 104 -9.40 14.49 2.67
C LYS A 104 -9.73 15.70 1.76
N ASN A 105 -10.91 15.74 1.17
CA ASN A 105 -11.29 16.75 0.16
C ASN A 105 -10.28 16.86 -1.01
N ILE A 106 -9.62 15.77 -1.39
CA ILE A 106 -8.62 15.76 -2.47
C ILE A 106 -9.32 15.73 -3.82
N THR A 107 -8.90 16.63 -4.73
CA THR A 107 -9.38 16.62 -6.11
C THR A 107 -8.57 15.66 -6.97
N LEU A 108 -9.24 14.66 -7.56
CA LEU A 108 -8.63 13.73 -8.50
C LEU A 108 -8.95 14.14 -9.95
N HIS A 109 -7.92 14.49 -10.71
CA HIS A 109 -8.00 14.73 -12.15
C HIS A 109 -7.59 13.48 -12.92
N VAL A 110 -8.47 12.99 -13.78
CA VAL A 110 -8.16 11.88 -14.70
C VAL A 110 -8.06 12.44 -16.10
N MET A 111 -6.86 12.47 -16.66
CA MET A 111 -6.65 12.96 -18.02
C MET A 111 -7.20 11.96 -19.03
N PRO A 112 -7.94 12.42 -20.07
CA PRO A 112 -8.43 11.54 -21.13
C PRO A 112 -7.29 10.79 -21.83
N THR A 113 -7.52 9.52 -22.14
CA THR A 113 -6.57 8.67 -22.86
C THR A 113 -7.32 7.59 -23.63
N GLU A 114 -6.78 7.18 -24.78
CA GLU A 114 -7.29 6.08 -25.61
C GLU A 114 -6.27 4.94 -25.70
N VAL A 115 -5.30 4.94 -24.78
CA VAL A 115 -4.15 4.03 -24.82
C VAL A 115 -4.55 2.65 -24.31
N ASN A 116 -4.09 1.63 -25.01
CA ASN A 116 -4.11 0.25 -24.56
C ASN A 116 -2.68 -0.22 -24.27
N VAL A 117 -2.50 -0.97 -23.18
CA VAL A 117 -1.20 -1.55 -22.82
C VAL A 117 -1.29 -3.06 -22.70
N ALA A 118 -0.26 -3.78 -23.14
CA ALA A 118 -0.16 -5.22 -22.91
C ALA A 118 0.31 -5.47 -21.47
N ALA A 119 -0.60 -5.90 -20.60
CA ALA A 119 -0.34 -6.14 -19.19
C ALA A 119 -1.21 -7.27 -18.65
N GLU A 120 -0.84 -7.82 -17.49
CA GLU A 120 -1.80 -8.59 -16.70
C GLU A 120 -2.72 -7.60 -15.96
N PRO A 121 -4.05 -7.60 -16.22
CA PRO A 121 -4.94 -6.56 -15.73
C PRO A 121 -4.90 -6.37 -14.22
N ALA A 122 -4.89 -7.47 -13.47
CA ALA A 122 -4.89 -7.44 -12.01
C ALA A 122 -3.58 -6.88 -11.43
N LEU A 123 -2.43 -7.18 -12.04
CA LEU A 123 -1.14 -6.67 -11.58
C LEU A 123 -0.99 -5.18 -11.87
N LEU A 124 -1.43 -4.74 -13.06
CA LEU A 124 -1.38 -3.33 -13.42
C LEU A 124 -2.33 -2.49 -12.56
N GLU A 125 -3.53 -3.01 -12.28
CA GLU A 125 -4.48 -2.37 -11.36
C GLU A 125 -3.94 -2.30 -9.94
N GLN A 126 -3.29 -3.35 -9.46
CA GLN A 126 -2.64 -3.34 -8.15
C GLN A 126 -1.48 -2.32 -8.10
N ALA A 127 -0.61 -2.29 -9.11
CA ALA A 127 0.52 -1.38 -9.16
C ALA A 127 0.06 0.08 -9.17
N LEU A 128 -0.91 0.42 -10.02
CA LEU A 128 -1.46 1.77 -10.09
C LEU A 128 -2.23 2.14 -8.81
N GLY A 129 -3.00 1.20 -8.25
CA GLY A 129 -3.69 1.37 -6.97
C GLY A 129 -2.72 1.69 -5.83
N ASN A 130 -1.60 0.98 -5.74
CA ASN A 130 -0.57 1.25 -4.73
C ASN A 130 0.02 2.67 -4.86
N LEU A 131 0.26 3.14 -6.08
CA LEU A 131 0.76 4.50 -6.31
C LEU A 131 -0.29 5.56 -5.93
N LEU A 132 -1.56 5.32 -6.26
CA LEU A 132 -2.66 6.22 -5.90
C LEU A 132 -2.91 6.25 -4.39
N ASP A 133 -2.82 5.12 -3.71
CA ASP A 133 -2.95 5.05 -2.25
C ASP A 133 -1.83 5.86 -1.57
N ASN A 134 -0.58 5.72 -2.04
CA ASN A 134 0.52 6.56 -1.58
C ASN A 134 0.26 8.05 -1.85
N ALA A 135 -0.22 8.40 -3.04
CA ALA A 135 -0.55 9.78 -3.37
C ALA A 135 -1.62 10.36 -2.42
N ILE A 136 -2.68 9.62 -2.12
CA ILE A 136 -3.73 10.03 -1.16
C ILE A 136 -3.17 10.18 0.26
N ASP A 137 -2.29 9.28 0.68
CA ASP A 137 -1.69 9.31 2.01
C ASP A 137 -0.82 10.55 2.23
N PHE A 138 -0.06 10.96 1.22
CA PHE A 138 0.93 12.06 1.31
C PHE A 138 0.45 13.40 0.74
N THR A 139 -0.74 13.45 0.11
CA THR A 139 -1.37 14.71 -0.28
C THR A 139 -2.09 15.34 0.92
N PRO A 140 -1.87 16.64 1.20
CA PRO A 140 -2.59 17.34 2.26
C PRO A 140 -4.09 17.50 1.94
N GLU A 141 -4.89 17.85 2.94
CA GLU A 141 -6.30 18.16 2.74
C GLU A 141 -6.50 19.25 1.66
N SER A 142 -7.53 19.09 0.84
CA SER A 142 -7.82 19.99 -0.29
C SER A 142 -6.72 20.06 -1.37
N GLY A 143 -5.77 19.12 -1.38
CA GLY A 143 -4.77 18.98 -2.44
C GLY A 143 -5.31 18.34 -3.72
N CYS A 144 -4.42 18.12 -4.68
CA CYS A 144 -4.77 17.56 -5.99
C CYS A 144 -3.90 16.36 -6.36
N ILE A 145 -4.51 15.41 -7.05
CA ILE A 145 -3.83 14.26 -7.67
C ILE A 145 -4.25 14.21 -9.15
N THR A 146 -3.30 13.93 -10.05
CA THR A 146 -3.54 13.76 -11.48
C THR A 146 -3.11 12.36 -11.93
N LEU A 147 -4.02 11.65 -12.60
CA LEU A 147 -3.73 10.44 -13.36
C LEU A 147 -3.60 10.79 -14.85
N SER A 148 -2.49 10.41 -15.47
CA SER A 148 -2.29 10.60 -16.91
C SER A 148 -1.53 9.45 -17.54
N ALA A 149 -1.65 9.32 -18.85
CA ALA A 149 -0.91 8.37 -19.64
C ALA A 149 -0.26 9.09 -20.82
N GLU A 150 1.03 8.85 -21.02
CA GLU A 150 1.80 9.41 -22.13
C GLU A 150 2.39 8.27 -22.95
N VAL A 151 2.32 8.40 -24.27
CA VAL A 151 2.92 7.43 -25.21
C VAL A 151 4.20 8.06 -25.75
N ASP A 152 5.31 7.36 -25.60
CA ASP A 152 6.58 7.71 -26.22
C ASP A 152 7.15 6.48 -26.95
N GLN A 153 7.26 6.60 -28.28
CA GLN A 153 7.71 5.54 -29.18
C GLN A 153 7.04 4.17 -28.93
N GLU A 154 7.72 3.27 -28.23
CA GLU A 154 7.27 1.90 -27.93
C GLU A 154 6.77 1.73 -26.48
N HIS A 155 6.75 2.81 -25.69
CA HIS A 155 6.43 2.78 -24.28
C HIS A 155 5.23 3.65 -23.92
N VAL A 156 4.47 3.16 -22.93
CA VAL A 156 3.39 3.92 -22.30
C VAL A 156 3.81 4.21 -20.87
N THR A 157 3.85 5.48 -20.52
CA THR A 157 4.11 5.95 -19.16
C THR A 157 2.79 6.30 -18.50
N LEU A 158 2.38 5.50 -17.52
CA LEU A 158 1.28 5.84 -16.62
C LEU A 158 1.84 6.68 -15.47
N LYS A 159 1.21 7.82 -15.18
CA LYS A 159 1.65 8.77 -14.17
C LYS A 159 0.59 8.96 -13.11
N VAL A 160 1.05 9.00 -11.85
CA VAL A 160 0.31 9.48 -10.69
C VAL A 160 1.09 10.67 -10.17
N LEU A 161 0.54 11.87 -10.29
CA LEU A 161 1.17 13.11 -9.84
C LEU A 161 0.36 13.69 -8.69
N ASP A 162 0.98 13.89 -7.54
CA ASP A 162 0.34 14.50 -6.38
C ASP A 162 0.95 15.87 -6.04
N THR A 163 0.20 16.67 -5.27
CA THR A 163 0.66 17.94 -4.70
C THR A 163 1.10 17.80 -3.24
N GLY A 164 1.60 16.63 -2.85
CA GLY A 164 2.04 16.30 -1.50
C GLY A 164 3.41 16.88 -1.14
N SER A 165 3.95 16.40 -0.02
CA SER A 165 5.25 16.86 0.52
C SER A 165 6.46 16.43 -0.30
N GLY A 166 6.27 15.58 -1.31
CA GLY A 166 7.36 14.90 -2.02
C GLY A 166 8.10 13.89 -1.15
N ILE A 167 9.15 13.31 -1.72
CA ILE A 167 9.99 12.29 -1.07
C ILE A 167 11.31 12.95 -0.63
N PRO A 168 11.67 12.92 0.66
CA PRO A 168 12.96 13.41 1.14
C PRO A 168 14.14 12.64 0.54
N ASP A 169 15.27 13.32 0.32
CA ASP A 169 16.47 12.73 -0.32
C ASP A 169 16.97 11.45 0.37
N TYR A 170 16.95 11.42 1.71
CA TYR A 170 17.37 10.26 2.49
C TYR A 170 16.46 9.04 2.32
N ALA A 171 15.23 9.26 1.86
CA ALA A 171 14.22 8.23 1.67
C ALA A 171 14.22 7.67 0.25
N LEU A 172 14.67 8.44 -0.76
CA LEU A 172 14.59 8.08 -2.18
C LEU A 172 15.19 6.71 -2.51
N SER A 173 16.35 6.37 -1.95
CA SER A 173 17.00 5.07 -2.18
C SER A 173 16.33 3.91 -1.45
N ARG A 174 15.42 4.21 -0.51
CA ARG A 174 14.83 3.26 0.43
C ARG A 174 13.35 3.02 0.21
N ILE A 175 12.66 3.81 -0.62
CA ILE A 175 11.20 3.70 -0.83
C ILE A 175 10.74 2.33 -1.37
N PHE A 176 11.65 1.56 -1.97
CA PHE A 176 11.39 0.19 -2.43
C PHE A 176 11.86 -0.89 -1.45
N GLU A 177 12.48 -0.52 -0.32
CA GLU A 177 12.78 -1.43 0.77
C GLU A 177 11.49 -1.87 1.46
N ARG A 178 11.38 -3.16 1.78
CA ARG A 178 10.21 -3.68 2.50
C ARG A 178 10.15 -3.08 3.90
N PHE A 179 8.93 -2.80 4.37
CA PHE A 179 8.64 -2.24 5.69
C PHE A 179 9.21 -0.83 5.94
N TYR A 180 9.81 -0.21 4.92
CA TYR A 180 10.18 1.20 4.99
C TYR A 180 8.97 2.06 4.63
N SER A 181 8.62 3.00 5.51
CA SER A 181 7.60 4.00 5.25
C SER A 181 7.90 5.26 6.06
N LEU A 182 7.51 6.41 5.52
CA LEU A 182 7.52 7.65 6.29
C LEU A 182 6.26 7.70 7.18
N PRO A 183 6.29 8.43 8.29
CA PRO A 183 5.09 8.69 9.08
C PRO A 183 3.99 9.25 8.18
N ARG A 184 2.84 8.58 8.16
CA ARG A 184 1.66 9.07 7.44
C ARG A 184 0.98 10.12 8.30
N ALA A 185 0.68 11.28 7.72
CA ALA A 185 -0.15 12.28 8.36
C ALA A 185 -1.60 11.76 8.31
N ASN A 186 -1.96 11.00 9.35
CA ASN A 186 -3.35 10.61 9.61
C ASN A 186 -4.03 11.72 10.42
#